data_AF-A0A2W4T4V8-F1
#
_entry.id   AF-A0A2W4T4V8-F1
#
_cell.length_a   1.000
_cell.length_b   1.000
_cell.length_c   1.000
_cell.angle_alpha   90.00
_cell.angle_beta   90.00
_cell.angle_gamma   90.00
#
_symmetry.space_group_name_H-M   'P 1'
#
loop_
_entity.id
_entity.type
_entity.pdbx_description
1 polymer ?
#
loop_
_entity_poly.entity_id
_entity_poly.type
_entity_poly.pdbx_seq_one_letter_code
_entity_poly.pdbx_strand_id
1 'polypeptide(L)' 'MGATSIWHWIIVLLIVVLLFGRGKISEIMGDVAKGIKSFKKGMAEDDTAAQPEQGPKVIEQSSVKPVEQTGTESSKAS' A
#
# COMPACT_ATOMS: atom_id res chain seq x y z
N MET A 1 10.09 -16.56 34.12
CA MET A 1 8.69 -16.74 33.65
C MET A 1 8.44 -15.85 32.44
N GLY A 2 9.34 -15.89 31.46
CA GLY A 2 9.36 -14.92 30.36
C GLY A 2 8.77 -15.55 29.12
N ALA A 3 7.80 -14.86 28.54
CA ALA A 3 7.40 -15.02 27.14
C ALA A 3 7.23 -16.48 26.68
N THR A 4 6.08 -17.09 27.01
CA THR A 4 5.55 -18.22 26.24
C THR A 4 5.76 -17.92 24.76
N SER A 5 6.73 -18.61 24.17
CA SER A 5 7.50 -18.26 22.99
C SER A 5 6.68 -17.51 21.95
N ILE A 6 7.28 -16.51 21.30
CA ILE A 6 6.81 -15.88 20.05
C ILE A 6 6.16 -16.89 19.08
N TRP A 7 6.62 -18.14 19.10
CA TRP A 7 6.04 -19.30 18.44
C TRP A 7 4.53 -19.53 18.73
N HIS A 8 4.08 -19.44 19.99
CA HIS A 8 2.66 -19.55 20.35
C HIS A 8 1.82 -18.46 19.69
N TRP A 9 2.31 -17.21 19.66
CA TRP A 9 1.60 -16.10 19.04
C TRP A 9 1.42 -16.29 17.53
N ILE A 10 2.39 -16.89 16.83
CA ILE A 10 2.25 -17.26 15.41
C ILE A 10 1.13 -18.29 15.21
N ILE A 11 1.07 -19.32 16.06
CA ILE A 11 0.03 -20.37 16.00
C ILE A 11 -1.35 -19.75 16.25
N VAL A 12 -1.47 -18.88 17.25
CA VAL A 12 -2.73 -18.21 17.58
C VAL A 12 -3.19 -17.32 16.42
N LEU A 13 -2.28 -16.54 15.83
CA LEU A 13 -2.62 -15.67 14.69
C LEU A 13 -3.12 -16.48 13.49
N LEU A 14 -2.49 -17.63 13.23
CA LEU A 14 -2.90 -18.53 12.16
C LEU A 14 -4.33 -19.05 12.38
N ILE A 15 -4.65 -19.51 13.59
CA ILE A 15 -6.00 -19.99 13.93
C ILE A 15 -7.03 -18.85 13.81
N VAL A 16 -6.72 -17.66 14.29
CA VAL A 16 -7.61 -16.48 14.17
C VAL A 16 -7.89 -16.16 12.71
N VAL A 17 -6.86 -16.17 11.85
CA VAL A 17 -7.03 -15.93 10.41
C VAL A 17 -7.87 -17.02 9.74
N LEU A 18 -7.74 -18.29 10.16
CA LEU A 18 -8.55 -19.39 9.66
C LEU A 18 -10.03 -19.29 10.10
N LEU A 19 -10.29 -18.91 11.35
CA LEU A 19 -11.66 -18.81 11.89
C LEU A 19 -12.43 -17.61 11.33
N PHE A 20 -11.78 -16.45 11.24
CA PHE A 20 -12.42 -15.23 10.76
C PHE A 20 -12.29 -15.05 9.23
N GLY A 21 -11.34 -15.76 8.61
CA GLY A 21 -11.04 -15.66 7.18
C GLY A 21 -10.33 -14.35 6.80
N ARG A 22 -9.57 -14.39 5.70
CA ARG A 22 -8.83 -13.21 5.18
C ARG A 22 -9.72 -12.01 4.81
N GLY A 23 -10.96 -12.28 4.41
CA GLY A 23 -11.89 -11.26 3.93
C GLY A 23 -12.30 -10.28 5.02
N LYS A 24 -12.76 -10.80 6.16
CA LYS A 24 -13.18 -9.94 7.29
C LYS A 24 -12.00 -9.19 7.89
N ILE A 25 -10.88 -9.87 8.13
CA ILE A 25 -9.68 -9.26 8.73
C ILE A 25 -9.14 -8.10 7.87
N SER A 26 -9.17 -8.22 6.54
CA SER A 26 -8.69 -7.15 5.66
C SER A 26 -9.59 -5.92 5.68
N GLU A 27 -10.91 -6.11 5.79
CA GLU A 27 -11.92 -5.04 5.87
C GLU A 27 -11.76 -4.23 7.16
N ILE A 28 -11.76 -4.89 8.33
CA ILE A 28 -11.53 -4.23 9.63
C ILE A 28 -10.12 -3.65 9.77
N MET A 29 -9.08 -4.34 9.29
CA MET A 29 -7.72 -3.79 9.34
C MET A 29 -7.59 -2.53 8.47
N GLY A 30 -8.31 -2.45 7.35
CA GLY A 30 -8.35 -1.26 6.50
C GLY A 30 -8.94 -0.04 7.20
N ASP A 31 -10.04 -0.21 7.93
CA ASP A 31 -10.68 0.90 8.67
C ASP A 31 -9.88 1.30 9.92
N VAL A 32 -9.30 0.33 10.62
CA VAL A 32 -8.37 0.58 11.73
C VAL A 32 -7.12 1.32 11.23
N ALA A 33 -6.55 0.92 10.09
CA ALA A 33 -5.38 1.57 9.51
C ALA A 33 -5.67 3.04 9.12
N LYS A 34 -6.85 3.32 8.55
CA LYS A 34 -7.28 4.70 8.26
C LYS A 34 -7.41 5.53 9.53
N GLY A 35 -8.05 4.98 10.57
CA GLY A 35 -8.20 5.66 11.87
C GLY A 35 -6.86 6.01 12.51
N ILE A 36 -5.93 5.03 12.56
CA ILE A 36 -4.59 5.23 13.10
C ILE A 36 -3.78 6.22 12.24
N LYS A 37 -3.91 6.18 10.91
CA LYS A 37 -3.21 7.12 10.00
C LYS A 37 -3.69 8.56 10.19
N SER A 38 -5.00 8.78 10.32
CA SER A 38 -5.57 10.10 10.61
C SER A 38 -5.17 10.59 12.00
N PHE A 39 -5.15 9.70 13.00
CA PHE A 39 -4.67 10.02 14.35
C PHE A 39 -3.18 10.41 14.35
N LYS A 40 -2.35 9.62 13.66
CA LYS A 40 -0.91 9.91 13.51
C LYS A 40 -0.66 11.20 12.75
N LYS A 41 -1.41 11.48 11.69
CA LYS A 41 -1.32 12.72 10.93
C LYS A 41 -1.75 13.91 11.79
N GLY A 42 -2.90 13.83 12.48
CA GLY A 42 -3.35 14.89 13.39
C GLY A 42 -2.35 15.20 14.50
N MET A 43 -1.77 14.16 15.12
CA MET A 43 -0.72 14.33 16.14
C MET A 43 0.59 14.89 15.54
N ALA A 44 0.95 14.48 14.32
CA ALA A 44 2.12 14.99 13.63
C ALA A 44 1.93 16.44 13.16
N GLU A 45 0.72 16.89 12.83
CA GLU A 45 0.46 18.31 12.48
C GLU A 45 0.49 19.21 13.72
N ASP A 46 0.16 18.69 14.91
CA ASP A 46 0.31 19.39 16.19
C ASP A 46 1.80 19.59 16.56
N ASP A 47 2.64 18.58 16.28
CA ASP A 47 4.12 18.66 16.44
C ASP A 47 4.83 19.38 15.27
N THR A 48 4.23 19.40 14.07
CA THR A 48 4.86 19.88 12.82
C THR A 48 4.06 21.02 12.17
N ALA A 49 3.80 22.09 12.92
CA ALA A 49 3.44 23.38 12.32
C ALA A 49 4.59 24.03 11.50
N ALA A 50 5.61 23.27 11.07
CA ALA A 50 6.84 23.77 10.45
C ALA A 50 7.36 22.97 9.24
N GLN A 51 6.56 22.12 8.58
CA GLN A 51 6.99 21.54 7.29
C GLN A 51 5.80 21.27 6.36
N PRO A 52 5.68 21.96 5.20
CA PRO A 52 4.87 21.46 4.11
C PRO A 52 5.60 20.25 3.48
N GLU A 53 5.01 19.62 2.46
CA GLU A 53 5.45 18.40 1.76
C GLU A 53 4.78 17.13 2.36
N GLN A 54 3.96 16.35 1.65
CA GLN A 54 4.06 15.96 0.25
C GLN A 54 2.67 15.70 -0.33
N GLY A 55 2.41 16.35 -1.47
CA GLY A 55 1.29 16.05 -2.35
C GLY A 55 1.35 14.62 -2.93
N PRO A 56 0.32 14.22 -3.70
CA PRO A 56 0.13 12.85 -4.13
C PRO A 56 1.33 12.36 -4.95
N LYS A 57 1.93 11.23 -4.54
CA LYS A 57 2.66 10.38 -5.48
C LYS A 57 1.67 9.97 -6.56
N VAL A 58 1.68 10.73 -7.66
CA VAL A 58 1.11 10.34 -8.93
C VAL A 58 1.60 8.93 -9.20
N ILE A 59 0.61 8.06 -9.36
CA ILE A 59 0.75 6.67 -9.73
C ILE A 59 1.32 6.73 -11.14
N GLU A 60 2.65 6.62 -11.22
CA GLU A 60 3.39 6.41 -12.46
C GLU A 60 3.04 5.00 -12.94
N GLN A 61 1.82 4.83 -13.45
CA GLN A 61 1.43 3.65 -14.21
C GLN A 61 2.04 3.80 -15.61
N SER A 62 3.35 3.60 -15.66
CA SER A 62 4.08 3.18 -16.85
C SER A 62 3.53 1.81 -17.28
N SER A 63 2.43 1.82 -18.00
CA SER A 63 1.94 0.69 -18.78
C SER A 63 1.49 1.16 -20.17
N VAL A 64 2.40 1.80 -20.90
CA VAL A 64 2.33 1.84 -22.36
C VAL A 64 3.72 1.51 -22.92
N LYS A 65 3.93 0.23 -23.17
CA LYS A 65 4.82 -0.30 -24.22
C LYS A 65 4.10 -1.53 -24.79
N PRO A 66 4.17 -1.84 -26.09
CA PRO A 66 5.24 -1.47 -27.01
C PRO A 66 4.76 -0.75 -28.29
N VAL A 67 5.61 0.18 -28.75
CA VAL A 67 5.76 0.51 -30.16
C VAL A 67 6.15 -0.75 -30.93
N GLU A 68 5.46 -1.05 -32.04
CA GLU A 68 6.00 -1.62 -33.29
C GLU A 68 4.85 -2.23 -34.12
N GLN A 69 4.16 -1.38 -34.90
CA GLN A 69 3.65 -1.78 -36.20
C GLN A 69 3.98 -0.67 -37.19
N THR A 70 5.18 -0.81 -37.72
CA THR A 70 5.64 -0.44 -39.04
C THR A 70 4.50 -0.49 -40.05
N GLY A 71 4.09 0.68 -40.52
CA GLY A 71 3.23 0.85 -41.67
C GLY A 71 3.60 2.16 -42.33
N THR A 72 3.97 2.10 -43.61
CA THR A 72 4.12 3.21 -44.57
C THR A 72 5.20 4.26 -44.21
N GLU A 73 6.20 4.58 -45.02
CA GLU A 73 6.26 4.64 -46.47
C GLU A 73 7.73 4.77 -46.87
N SER A 74 8.16 3.93 -47.80
CA SER A 74 9.47 4.01 -48.46
C SER A 74 9.52 5.30 -49.30
N SER A 75 9.92 6.42 -48.70
CA SER A 75 10.29 7.62 -49.45
C SER A 75 11.71 7.47 -49.98
N LYS A 76 11.80 6.83 -51.14
CA LYS A 76 12.92 6.89 -52.07
C LYS A 76 12.79 8.22 -52.82
N ALA A 77 13.45 9.28 -52.35
CA ALA A 77 13.78 10.44 -53.16
C ALA A 77 14.82 11.31 -52.45
N SER A 78 15.86 11.64 -53.23
CA SER A 78 16.96 12.59 -52.97
C SER A 78 18.17 12.07 -52.21
#